data_AF-A0A7J4G431-F1
#
_entry.id   AF-A0A7J4G431-F1
#
_cell.length_a   1.000
_cell.length_b   1.000
_cell.length_c   1.000
_cell.angle_alpha   90.00
_cell.angle_beta   90.00
_cell.angle_gamma   90.00
#
_symmetry.space_group_name_H-M   'P 1'
#
loop_
_entity.id
_entity.type
_entity.pdbx_description
1 polymer ?
#
loop_
_entity_poly.entity_id
_entity_poly.type
_entity_poly.pdbx_seq_one_letter_code
_entity_poly.pdbx_strand_id
1 'polypeptide(L)'
;MEYTLAMQIVGVVMLLTGIKMNVDPKGFNRDIFGDFVGIDSGEASAMRMAIGGGPIGMATLLLYASVNLDSGDAGATILVGAGLGLAAFFITIISAKFRGFVDNIPTLPMVLLPLLIILCFYVGLT
;
A
#
# COMPACT_ATOMS: atom_id res chain seq x y z
N MET A 1 -14.50 15.83 4.31
CA MET A 1 -13.03 16.01 4.26
C MET A 1 -12.68 16.43 2.85
N GLU A 2 -11.78 17.38 2.66
CA GLU A 2 -11.36 17.77 1.32
C GLU A 2 -10.63 16.60 0.64
N TYR A 3 -10.92 16.34 -0.63
CA TYR A 3 -10.29 15.27 -1.42
C TYR A 3 -8.76 15.37 -1.37
N THR A 4 -8.23 16.59 -1.41
CA THR A 4 -6.81 16.94 -1.24
C THR A 4 -6.20 16.29 -0.01
N LEU A 5 -6.80 16.48 1.16
CA LEU A 5 -6.27 15.95 2.42
C LEU A 5 -6.31 14.42 2.44
N ALA A 6 -7.39 13.81 1.94
CA ALA A 6 -7.49 12.36 1.87
C ALA A 6 -6.42 11.76 0.95
N MET A 7 -6.20 12.35 -0.23
CA MET A 7 -5.14 11.94 -1.16
C MET A 7 -3.75 12.07 -0.52
N GLN A 8 -3.50 13.14 0.23
CA GLN A 8 -2.23 13.34 0.95
C GLN A 8 -2.01 12.31 2.05
N ILE A 9 -3.01 12.02 2.88
CA ILE A 9 -2.92 11.01 3.94
C ILE A 9 -2.60 9.63 3.33
N VAL A 10 -3.39 9.21 2.34
CA VAL A 10 -3.19 7.90 1.69
C VAL A 10 -1.82 7.88 0.99
N GLY A 11 -1.47 8.94 0.27
CA GLY A 11 -0.20 9.07 -0.44
C GLY A 11 1.01 8.98 0.49
N VAL A 12 1.04 9.73 1.59
CA VAL A 12 2.16 9.72 2.55
C VAL A 12 2.32 8.35 3.20
N VAL A 13 1.23 7.71 3.64
CA VAL A 13 1.32 6.39 4.27
C VAL A 13 1.84 5.35 3.29
N MET A 14 1.39 5.37 2.03
CA MET A 14 1.87 4.47 0.99
C MET A 14 3.32 4.73 0.62
N LEU A 15 3.76 6.01 0.61
CA LEU A 15 5.15 6.39 0.36
C LEU A 15 6.07 5.81 1.43
N LEU A 16 5.75 6.04 2.70
CA LEU A 16 6.54 5.55 3.83
C LEU A 16 6.61 4.02 3.85
N THR A 17 5.48 3.36 3.53
CA THR A 17 5.42 1.90 3.42
C THR A 17 6.36 1.38 2.33
N GLY A 18 6.29 1.97 1.14
CA GLY A 18 7.12 1.60 0.01
C GLY A 18 8.61 1.88 0.22
N ILE A 19 8.95 3.01 0.86
CA ILE A 19 10.31 3.33 1.27
C ILE A 19 10.84 2.28 2.25
N LYS A 20 10.08 1.90 3.29
CA LYS A 20 10.50 0.86 4.24
C LYS A 20 10.81 -0.45 3.51
N MET A 21 9.97 -0.85 2.55
CA MET A 21 10.19 -2.07 1.75
C MET A 21 11.42 -2.01 0.84
N ASN A 22 11.87 -0.81 0.44
CA ASN A 22 13.01 -0.64 -0.45
C ASN A 22 14.33 -0.39 0.28
N VAL A 23 14.31 0.31 1.42
CA VAL A 23 15.50 0.63 2.21
C VAL A 23 15.97 -0.59 3.01
N ASP A 24 15.04 -1.34 3.61
CA ASP A 24 15.35 -2.54 4.38
C ASP A 24 14.40 -3.70 4.02
N PRO A 25 14.53 -4.26 2.79
CA PRO A 25 13.69 -5.38 2.35
C PRO A 25 13.88 -6.64 3.21
N LYS A 26 15.10 -6.83 3.75
CA LYS A 26 15.42 -7.99 4.60
C LYS A 26 14.75 -7.89 5.96
N GLY A 27 14.90 -6.77 6.65
CA GLY A 27 14.23 -6.51 7.92
C GLY A 27 12.71 -6.54 7.75
N PHE A 28 12.18 -5.98 6.66
CA PHE A 28 10.75 -6.06 6.36
C PHE A 28 10.27 -7.52 6.20
N ASN A 29 11.02 -8.37 5.50
CA ASN A 29 10.70 -9.80 5.40
C ASN A 29 10.74 -10.49 6.78
N ARG A 30 11.77 -10.19 7.58
CA ARG A 30 11.97 -10.78 8.92
C ARG A 30 10.85 -10.40 9.89
N ASP A 31 10.41 -9.15 9.87
CA ASP A 31 9.29 -8.65 10.68
C ASP A 31 7.98 -9.46 10.46
N ILE A 32 7.84 -10.10 9.29
CA ILE A 32 6.62 -10.83 8.90
C ILE A 32 6.76 -12.31 9.12
N PHE A 33 7.87 -12.89 8.63
CA PHE A 33 8.03 -14.33 8.51
C PHE A 33 8.97 -14.92 9.58
N GLY A 34 9.63 -14.09 10.39
CA GLY A 34 10.76 -14.52 11.21
C GLY A 34 11.95 -14.89 10.33
N ASP A 35 12.91 -15.64 10.88
CA ASP A 35 14.01 -16.20 10.08
C ASP A 35 13.55 -17.47 9.34
N PHE A 36 13.81 -17.50 8.03
CA PHE A 36 13.50 -18.64 7.16
C PHE A 36 14.62 -18.87 6.13
N VAL A 37 14.68 -20.08 5.56
CA VAL A 37 15.67 -20.43 4.54
C VAL A 37 15.48 -19.55 3.31
N GLY A 38 16.51 -18.75 2.99
CA GLY A 38 16.47 -17.82 1.86
C GLY A 38 16.12 -16.36 2.22
N ILE A 39 15.91 -16.04 3.49
CA ILE A 39 15.70 -14.64 3.93
C ILE A 39 16.88 -13.73 3.60
N ASP A 40 18.10 -14.27 3.69
CA ASP A 40 19.33 -13.55 3.37
C ASP A 40 19.65 -13.53 1.87
N SER A 41 18.83 -14.21 1.05
CA SER A 41 19.01 -14.24 -0.41
C SER A 41 18.76 -12.87 -1.04
N GLY A 42 19.51 -12.57 -2.10
CA GLY A 42 19.34 -11.34 -2.86
C GLY A 42 18.00 -11.33 -3.60
N GLU A 43 17.53 -12.49 -4.02
CA GLU A 43 16.31 -12.70 -4.79
C GLU A 43 15.05 -12.37 -3.99
N ALA A 44 14.95 -12.84 -2.74
CA ALA A 44 13.83 -12.51 -1.86
C ALA A 44 13.79 -11.00 -1.53
N SER A 45 14.98 -10.39 -1.38
CA SER A 45 15.12 -8.95 -1.16
C SER A 45 14.70 -8.15 -2.40
N ALA A 46 15.13 -8.57 -3.59
CA ALA A 46 14.79 -7.94 -4.87
C ALA A 46 13.28 -8.00 -5.14
N MET A 47 12.63 -9.13 -4.87
CA MET A 47 11.17 -9.26 -4.99
C MET A 47 10.45 -8.31 -4.02
N ARG A 48 10.92 -8.17 -2.78
CA ARG A 48 10.35 -7.23 -1.81
C ARG A 48 10.48 -5.78 -2.26
N MET A 49 11.62 -5.39 -2.81
CA MET A 49 11.83 -4.05 -3.37
C MET A 49 10.87 -3.77 -4.52
N ALA A 50 10.73 -4.72 -5.46
CA ALA A 50 9.78 -4.61 -6.57
C ALA A 50 8.33 -4.45 -6.08
N ILE A 51 7.92 -5.23 -5.07
CA ILE A 51 6.60 -5.07 -4.42
C ILE A 51 6.48 -3.69 -3.77
N GLY A 52 7.54 -3.20 -3.11
CA GLY A 52 7.59 -1.85 -2.52
C GLY A 52 7.45 -0.71 -3.54
N GLY A 53 7.79 -0.95 -4.81
CA GLY A 53 7.54 -0.02 -5.90
C GLY A 53 6.05 0.26 -6.15
N GLY A 54 5.16 -0.70 -5.90
CA GLY A 54 3.71 -0.53 -6.04
C GLY A 54 3.15 0.57 -5.13
N PRO A 55 3.37 0.49 -3.80
CA PRO A 55 3.04 1.56 -2.85
C PRO A 55 3.65 2.92 -3.23
N ILE A 56 4.92 2.96 -3.67
CA ILE A 56 5.56 4.22 -4.10
C ILE A 56 4.84 4.81 -5.31
N GLY A 57 4.52 3.99 -6.32
CA GLY A 57 3.80 4.44 -7.51
C GLY A 57 2.40 4.98 -7.19
N MET A 58 1.66 4.32 -6.29
CA MET A 58 0.37 4.81 -5.83
C MET A 58 0.51 6.12 -5.05
N ALA A 59 1.54 6.23 -4.21
CA ALA A 59 1.81 7.43 -3.45
C ALA A 59 2.13 8.63 -4.34
N THR A 60 3.00 8.46 -5.35
CA THR A 60 3.38 9.55 -6.24
C THR A 60 2.18 10.05 -7.05
N LEU A 61 1.32 9.14 -7.52
CA LEU A 61 0.07 9.50 -8.21
C LEU A 61 -0.84 10.33 -7.31
N LEU A 62 -1.10 9.88 -6.08
CA LEU A 62 -2.00 10.57 -5.15
C LEU A 62 -1.45 11.92 -4.67
N LEU A 63 -0.16 11.98 -4.35
CA LEU A 63 0.49 13.23 -3.91
C LEU A 63 0.51 14.25 -5.05
N TYR A 64 0.84 13.83 -6.27
CA TYR A 64 0.81 14.71 -7.43
C TYR A 64 -0.61 15.19 -7.73
N ALA A 65 -1.59 14.28 -7.75
CA ALA A 65 -3.00 14.62 -7.95
C ALA A 65 -3.50 15.63 -6.91
N SER A 66 -3.09 15.48 -5.64
CA SER A 66 -3.55 16.35 -4.55
C SER A 66 -3.19 17.83 -4.70
N VAL A 67 -2.14 18.17 -5.46
CA VAL A 67 -1.69 19.55 -5.64
C VAL A 67 -1.95 20.11 -7.05
N ASN A 68 -2.41 19.27 -7.98
CA ASN A 68 -2.58 19.64 -9.40
C ASN A 68 -4.02 19.46 -9.92
N LEU A 69 -4.96 18.99 -9.08
CA LEU A 69 -6.35 18.84 -9.50
C LEU A 69 -7.23 19.97 -8.98
N ASP A 70 -7.85 20.68 -9.91
CA ASP A 70 -8.74 21.81 -9.62
C ASP A 70 -10.22 21.43 -9.55
N SER A 71 -10.60 20.20 -9.94
CA SER A 71 -12.00 19.74 -9.95
C SER A 71 -12.32 18.70 -8.88
N GLY A 72 -13.40 18.93 -8.13
CA GLY A 72 -13.88 18.03 -7.08
C GLY A 72 -14.25 16.64 -7.61
N ASP A 73 -14.93 16.57 -8.76
CA ASP A 73 -15.34 15.29 -9.37
C ASP A 73 -14.14 14.40 -9.76
N ALA A 74 -13.03 15.01 -10.19
CA ALA A 74 -11.80 14.28 -10.46
C ALA A 74 -11.14 13.75 -9.18
N GLY A 75 -11.15 14.56 -8.11
CA GLY A 75 -10.66 14.14 -6.79
C GLY A 75 -11.42 12.94 -6.23
N ALA A 76 -12.76 12.97 -6.31
CA ALA A 76 -13.61 11.85 -5.92
C ALA A 76 -13.30 10.58 -6.74
N THR A 77 -13.22 10.71 -8.06
CA THR A 77 -12.92 9.59 -8.98
C THR A 77 -11.57 8.93 -8.66
N ILE A 78 -10.54 9.73 -8.40
CA ILE A 78 -9.20 9.23 -8.08
C ILE A 78 -9.19 8.51 -6.73
N LEU A 79 -9.88 9.03 -5.71
CA LEU A 79 -9.95 8.36 -4.42
C LEU A 79 -10.70 7.04 -4.50
N VAL A 80 -11.81 6.97 -5.25
CA VAL A 80 -12.52 5.70 -5.49
C VAL A 80 -11.60 4.71 -6.22
N GLY A 81 -10.89 5.16 -7.27
CA GLY A 81 -9.92 4.35 -8.00
C GLY A 81 -8.76 3.85 -7.11
N ALA A 82 -8.24 4.71 -6.24
CA ALA A 82 -7.21 4.35 -5.27
C ALA A 82 -7.73 3.33 -4.25
N GLY A 83 -8.97 3.52 -3.75
CA GLY A 83 -9.64 2.55 -2.88
C GLY A 83 -9.77 1.18 -3.52
N LEU A 84 -10.16 1.11 -4.80
CA LEU A 84 -10.21 -0.14 -5.56
C LEU A 84 -8.83 -0.78 -5.74
N GLY A 85 -7.81 0.02 -6.09
CA GLY A 85 -6.43 -0.46 -6.23
C GLY A 85 -5.86 -1.01 -4.92
N LEU A 86 -6.09 -0.31 -3.80
CA LEU A 86 -5.70 -0.75 -2.46
C LEU A 86 -6.46 -2.02 -2.04
N ALA A 87 -7.75 -2.12 -2.36
CA ALA A 87 -8.55 -3.32 -2.08
C ALA A 87 -8.03 -4.52 -2.87
N ALA A 88 -7.73 -4.35 -4.16
CA ALA A 88 -7.12 -5.40 -4.98
C ALA A 88 -5.77 -5.84 -4.38
N PHE A 89 -4.91 -4.89 -4.01
CA PHE A 89 -3.63 -5.19 -3.36
C PHE A 89 -3.83 -5.94 -2.03
N PHE A 90 -4.76 -5.50 -1.19
CA PHE A 90 -5.07 -6.14 0.09
C PHE A 90 -5.56 -7.59 -0.08
N ILE A 91 -6.41 -7.83 -1.08
CA ILE A 91 -6.87 -9.18 -1.43
C ILE A 91 -5.70 -10.09 -1.81
N THR A 92 -4.69 -9.59 -2.55
CA THR A 92 -3.52 -10.41 -2.88
C THR A 92 -2.75 -10.86 -1.62
N ILE A 93 -2.61 -9.99 -0.62
CA ILE A 93 -1.95 -10.31 0.65
C ILE A 93 -2.74 -11.39 1.41
N ILE A 94 -4.05 -11.20 1.55
CA ILE A 94 -4.93 -12.16 2.23
C ILE A 94 -4.93 -13.51 1.50
N SER A 95 -4.97 -13.48 0.16
CA SER A 95 -5.02 -14.70 -0.66
C SER A 95 -3.78 -15.58 -0.46
N ALA A 96 -2.61 -15.00 -0.16
CA ALA A 96 -1.39 -15.77 0.08
C ALA A 96 -1.55 -16.71 1.30
N LYS A 97 -2.21 -16.23 2.36
CA LYS A 97 -2.48 -17.04 3.57
C LYS A 97 -3.52 -18.12 3.29
N PHE A 98 -4.65 -17.77 2.67
CA PHE A 98 -5.70 -18.76 2.36
C PHE A 98 -5.25 -19.85 1.38
N ARG A 99 -4.28 -19.54 0.51
CA ARG A 99 -3.68 -20.51 -0.42
C ARG A 99 -2.56 -21.35 0.21
N GLY A 100 -2.20 -21.11 1.47
CA GLY A 100 -1.18 -21.88 2.20
C GLY A 100 0.25 -21.56 1.79
N PHE A 101 0.52 -20.40 1.18
CA PHE A 101 1.89 -20.00 0.83
C PHE A 101 2.68 -19.43 2.01
N VAL A 102 1.97 -18.89 3.01
CA VAL A 102 2.57 -18.27 4.20
C VAL A 102 1.72 -18.56 5.44
N ASP A 103 2.39 -18.81 6.57
CA ASP A 103 1.73 -18.97 7.86
C ASP A 103 1.36 -17.61 8.48
N ASN A 104 2.23 -16.63 8.26
CA ASN A 104 2.11 -15.28 8.79
C ASN A 104 1.89 -14.25 7.69
N ILE A 105 1.13 -13.21 8.01
CA ILE A 105 0.85 -12.08 7.13
C ILE A 105 1.32 -10.80 7.83
N PRO A 106 1.66 -9.76 7.07
CA PRO A 106 2.21 -8.54 7.65
C PRO A 106 1.14 -7.80 8.47
N THR A 107 1.29 -7.78 9.79
CA THR A 107 0.29 -7.19 10.72
C THR A 107 0.03 -5.72 10.43
N LEU A 108 1.06 -4.94 10.10
CA LEU A 108 0.93 -3.51 9.84
C LEU A 108 0.07 -3.22 8.59
N PRO A 109 0.34 -3.79 7.39
CA PRO A 109 -0.58 -3.75 6.26
C PRO A 109 -2.00 -4.24 6.55
N MET A 110 -2.16 -5.26 7.41
CA MET A 110 -3.49 -5.76 7.79
C MET A 110 -4.36 -4.75 8.54
N VAL A 111 -3.75 -3.75 9.16
CA VAL A 111 -4.45 -2.65 9.82
C VAL A 111 -4.50 -1.42 8.92
N LEU A 112 -3.36 -1.03 8.33
CA LEU A 112 -3.25 0.18 7.52
C LEU A 112 -4.07 0.11 6.23
N LEU A 113 -3.97 -0.99 5.45
CA LEU A 113 -4.64 -1.05 4.16
C LEU A 113 -6.18 -0.95 4.28
N PRO A 114 -6.85 -1.68 5.19
CA PRO A 114 -8.30 -1.51 5.39
C PRO A 114 -8.69 -0.09 5.78
N LEU A 115 -7.92 0.57 6.66
CA LEU A 115 -8.20 1.94 7.07
C LEU A 115 -8.08 2.92 5.91
N LEU A 116 -7.05 2.79 5.07
CA LEU A 116 -6.87 3.62 3.88
C LEU A 116 -7.95 3.34 2.82
N ILE A 117 -8.37 2.09 2.65
CA ILE A 117 -9.47 1.72 1.74
C ILE A 117 -10.78 2.38 2.20
N ILE A 118 -11.10 2.27 3.49
CA ILE A 118 -12.29 2.92 4.08
C ILE A 118 -12.22 4.43 3.90
N LEU A 119 -11.06 5.03 4.15
CA LEU A 119 -10.84 6.47 3.95
C LEU A 119 -11.10 6.89 2.50
N CYS A 120 -10.55 6.16 1.54
CA CYS A 120 -10.75 6.40 0.10
C CYS A 120 -12.23 6.34 -0.29
N PHE A 121 -12.95 5.30 0.12
CA PHE A 121 -14.36 5.17 -0.23
C PHE A 121 -15.27 6.12 0.52
N TYR A 122 -15.00 6.35 1.82
CA TYR A 122 -15.79 7.29 2.61
C TYR A 122 -15.71 8.68 1.98
N VAL A 123 -14.52 9.20 1.73
CA VAL A 123 -14.38 10.53 1.12
C VAL A 123 -14.80 10.53 -0.34
N GLY A 124 -14.42 9.51 -1.13
CA GLY A 124 -14.71 9.48 -2.57
C GLY A 124 -16.18 9.28 -2.93
N LEU A 125 -17.03 8.84 -2.00
CA LEU A 125 -18.45 8.57 -2.24
C LEU A 125 -19.41 9.47 -1.45
N THR A 126 -18.91 10.37 -0.60
CA THR A 126 -19.71 11.35 0.16
C THR A 126 -19.30 12.77 -0.17
#